data_AF-A0A1X1RLQ0-F1
#
_entry.id   AF-A0A1X1RLQ0-F1
#
_cell.length_a   1.000
_cell.length_b   1.000
_cell.length_c   1.000
_cell.angle_alpha   90.00
_cell.angle_beta   90.00
_cell.angle_gamma   90.00
#
_symmetry.space_group_name_H-M   'P 1'
#
loop_
_entity.id
_entity.type
_entity.pdbx_description
1 polymer ?
#
loop_
_entity_poly.entity_id
_entity_poly.type
_entity_poly.pdbx_seq_one_letter_code
_entity_poly.pdbx_strand_id
1 'polypeptide(L)'
;MDPTNALRSDFTLMAAVADLADARSGELRMSLTRFGNDMLAVPPAVWGGAAAHQFRAVMARWNRESVQLCAALSAIATTLRGNAAGLGEASRGHADRIAAVGAELPGR
;
A
#
# COMPACT_ATOMS: atom_id res chain seq x y z
N MET A 1 -2.15 4.92 -31.08
CA MET A 1 -2.48 5.20 -29.67
C MET A 1 -1.60 6.36 -29.24
N ASP A 2 -2.16 7.48 -28.81
CA ASP A 2 -1.40 8.69 -28.45
C ASP A 2 -0.56 8.42 -27.18
N PRO A 3 0.76 8.71 -27.16
CA PRO A 3 1.63 8.48 -26.01
C PRO A 3 1.16 9.21 -24.73
N THR A 4 0.48 10.35 -24.87
CA THR A 4 -0.11 11.10 -23.75
C THR A 4 -1.25 10.31 -23.09
N ASN A 5 -2.00 9.56 -23.91
CA ASN A 5 -3.13 8.77 -23.45
C ASN A 5 -2.67 7.49 -22.74
N ALA A 6 -1.52 6.93 -23.13
CA ALA A 6 -0.90 5.80 -22.44
C ALA A 6 -0.40 6.17 -21.04
N LEU A 7 0.31 7.29 -20.89
CA LEU A 7 0.79 7.77 -19.57
C LEU A 7 -0.35 8.07 -18.59
N ARG A 8 -1.43 8.69 -19.08
CA ARG A 8 -2.63 8.93 -18.26
C ARG A 8 -3.29 7.63 -17.78
N SER A 9 -3.30 6.61 -18.64
CA SER A 9 -3.76 5.27 -18.28
C SER A 9 -2.88 4.64 -17.20
N ASP A 10 -1.56 4.75 -17.32
CA ASP A 10 -0.61 4.23 -16.34
C ASP A 10 -0.77 4.89 -14.96
N PHE A 11 -0.99 6.21 -14.89
CA PHE A 11 -1.25 6.89 -13.61
C PHE A 11 -2.55 6.44 -12.95
N THR A 12 -3.60 6.25 -13.76
CA THR A 12 -4.88 5.73 -13.26
C THR A 12 -4.71 4.32 -12.70
N LEU A 13 -3.91 3.49 -13.36
CA LEU A 13 -3.57 2.15 -12.88
C LEU A 13 -2.75 2.20 -11.60
N MET A 14 -1.75 3.08 -11.50
CA MET A 14 -0.93 3.23 -10.29
C MET A 14 -1.76 3.66 -9.08
N ALA A 15 -2.71 4.58 -9.27
CA ALA A 15 -3.65 4.99 -8.23
C ALA A 15 -4.55 3.81 -7.80
N ALA A 16 -5.13 3.08 -8.76
CA ALA A 16 -5.97 1.92 -8.47
C ALA A 16 -5.21 0.80 -7.73
N VAL A 17 -3.93 0.58 -8.06
CA VAL A 17 -3.07 -0.39 -7.36
C VAL A 17 -2.75 0.07 -5.93
N ALA A 18 -2.54 1.37 -5.71
CA ALA A 18 -2.37 1.91 -4.36
C ALA A 18 -3.63 1.74 -3.50
N ASP A 19 -4.81 2.05 -4.06
CA ASP A 19 -6.09 1.86 -3.37
C ASP A 19 -6.35 0.39 -3.02
N LEU A 20 -6.04 -0.53 -3.95
CA LEU A 20 -6.12 -1.97 -3.71
C LEU A 20 -5.17 -2.40 -2.59
N ALA A 21 -3.94 -1.87 -2.56
CA ALA A 21 -2.97 -2.17 -1.51
C ALA A 21 -3.46 -1.70 -0.12
N ASP A 22 -4.05 -0.51 -0.04
CA ASP A 22 -4.61 0.04 1.19
C ASP A 22 -5.82 -0.80 1.66
N ALA A 23 -6.71 -1.19 0.74
CA ALA A 23 -7.85 -2.06 1.05
C ALA A 23 -7.40 -3.44 1.59
N ARG A 24 -6.44 -4.09 0.92
CA ARG A 24 -5.89 -5.39 1.37
C ARG A 24 -5.17 -5.27 2.71
N SER A 25 -4.50 -4.16 2.96
CA SER A 25 -3.87 -3.88 4.27
C SER A 25 -4.92 -3.77 5.38
N GLY A 26 -6.05 -3.11 5.10
CA GLY A 26 -7.18 -3.02 6.03
C GLY A 26 -7.80 -4.38 6.35
N GLU A 27 -8.07 -5.18 5.32
CA GLU A 27 -8.61 -6.55 5.46
C GLU A 27 -7.68 -7.46 6.27
N LEU A 28 -6.37 -7.39 6.01
CA LEU A 28 -5.37 -8.14 6.77
C LEU A 28 -5.35 -7.67 8.22
N ARG A 29 -5.29 -6.36 8.49
CA ARG A 29 -5.36 -5.84 9.87
C ARG A 29 -6.59 -6.34 10.61
N MET A 30 -7.76 -6.27 9.98
CA MET A 30 -9.01 -6.70 10.59
C MET A 30 -9.00 -8.21 10.89
N SER A 31 -8.55 -9.02 9.94
CA SER A 31 -8.43 -10.48 10.12
C SER A 31 -7.45 -10.84 11.23
N LEU A 32 -6.30 -10.15 11.28
CA LEU A 32 -5.26 -10.34 12.29
C LEU A 32 -5.76 -9.94 13.70
N THR A 33 -6.45 -8.80 13.81
CA THR A 33 -7.05 -8.34 15.08
C THR A 33 -8.12 -9.31 15.56
N ARG A 34 -9.00 -9.77 14.67
CA ARG A 34 -10.04 -10.74 15.01
C ARG A 34 -9.43 -12.04 15.53
N PHE A 35 -8.48 -12.61 14.79
CA PHE A 35 -7.81 -13.82 15.21
C PHE A 35 -7.09 -13.65 16.56
N GLY A 36 -6.44 -12.50 16.79
CA GLY A 36 -5.82 -12.18 18.06
C GLY A 36 -6.81 -12.14 19.23
N ASN A 37 -7.99 -11.55 19.02
CA ASN A 37 -9.05 -11.51 20.02
C ASN A 37 -9.63 -12.90 20.28
N ASP A 38 -9.88 -13.69 19.23
CA ASP A 38 -10.37 -15.06 19.35
C ASP A 38 -9.39 -15.93 20.14
N MET A 39 -8.08 -15.73 19.92
CA MET A 39 -6.99 -16.39 20.65
C MET A 39 -6.90 -15.97 22.12
N LEU A 40 -7.09 -14.69 22.44
CA LEU A 40 -7.13 -14.20 23.82
C LEU A 40 -8.41 -14.61 24.58
N ALA A 41 -9.50 -14.86 23.85
CA ALA A 41 -10.75 -15.32 24.43
C ALA A 41 -10.71 -16.79 24.87
N VAL A 42 -9.69 -17.55 24.47
CA VAL A 42 -9.60 -18.95 24.89
C VAL A 42 -9.24 -19.03 26.39
N PRO A 43 -10.04 -19.73 27.21
CA PRO A 43 -9.86 -19.71 28.66
C PRO A 43 -8.48 -20.25 29.08
N PRO A 44 -7.81 -19.65 30.09
CA PRO A 44 -6.53 -20.14 30.59
C PRO A 44 -6.57 -21.59 31.06
N ALA A 45 -7.73 -22.07 31.51
CA ALA A 45 -7.97 -23.45 31.89
C ALA A 45 -7.76 -24.46 30.74
N VAL A 46 -7.90 -24.01 29.48
CA VAL A 46 -7.66 -24.82 28.28
C VAL A 46 -6.16 -24.90 27.94
N TRP A 47 -5.39 -23.88 28.33
CA TRP A 47 -3.95 -23.78 28.08
C TRP A 47 -3.20 -23.99 29.40
N GLY A 48 -3.17 -25.23 29.89
CA GLY A 48 -2.41 -25.58 31.09
C GLY A 48 -0.89 -25.65 30.85
N GLY A 49 -0.10 -25.23 31.85
CA GLY A 49 1.34 -25.51 31.93
C GLY A 49 2.19 -24.99 30.76
N ALA A 50 3.04 -25.86 30.19
CA ALA A 50 3.99 -25.51 29.13
C ALA A 50 3.31 -24.99 27.85
N ALA A 51 2.09 -25.47 27.54
CA ALA A 51 1.32 -25.01 26.38
C ALA A 51 0.95 -23.52 26.49
N ALA A 52 0.64 -23.04 27.70
CA ALA A 52 0.35 -21.63 27.94
C ALA A 52 1.56 -20.73 27.65
N HIS A 53 2.76 -21.20 27.99
CA HIS A 53 3.99 -20.45 27.77
C HIS A 53 4.36 -20.39 26.28
N GLN A 54 4.29 -21.53 25.59
CA GLN A 54 4.51 -21.60 24.14
C GLN A 54 3.49 -20.76 23.38
N PHE A 55 2.23 -20.77 23.82
CA PHE A 55 1.21 -19.93 23.24
C PHE A 55 1.52 -18.45 23.35
N ARG A 56 1.89 -17.97 24.55
CA ARG A 56 2.27 -16.56 24.72
C ARG A 56 3.46 -16.18 23.83
N ALA A 57 4.43 -17.08 23.66
CA ALA A 57 5.56 -16.85 22.77
C ALA A 57 5.12 -16.77 21.29
N VAL A 58 4.26 -17.69 20.84
CA VAL A 58 3.69 -17.67 19.48
C VAL A 58 2.87 -16.40 19.25
N MET A 59 2.01 -16.01 20.21
CA MET A 59 1.21 -14.79 20.12
C MET A 59 2.08 -13.53 20.09
N ALA A 60 3.14 -13.48 20.88
CA ALA A 60 4.09 -12.36 20.86
C ALA A 60 4.83 -12.26 19.51
N ARG A 61 5.23 -13.40 18.94
CA ARG A 61 5.87 -13.45 17.62
C ARG A 61 4.90 -13.04 16.51
N TRP A 62 3.70 -13.61 16.52
CA TRP A 62 2.63 -13.29 15.59
C TRP A 62 2.28 -11.80 15.60
N ASN A 63 2.14 -11.18 16.79
CA ASN A 63 1.87 -9.75 16.90
C ASN A 63 2.99 -8.91 16.27
N ARG A 64 4.25 -9.30 16.48
CA ARG A 64 5.42 -8.64 15.88
C ARG A 64 5.41 -8.75 14.36
N GLU A 65 5.21 -9.95 13.83
CA GLU A 65 5.13 -10.21 12.38
C GLU A 65 3.97 -9.45 11.74
N SER A 66 2.81 -9.39 12.42
CA SER A 66 1.63 -8.64 11.98
C SER A 66 1.90 -7.14 11.87
N VAL A 67 2.56 -6.55 12.88
CA VAL A 67 2.95 -5.12 12.87
C VAL A 67 3.93 -4.85 11.73
N GLN A 68 4.92 -5.74 11.53
CA GLN A 68 5.91 -5.60 10.47
C GLN A 68 5.28 -5.67 9.08
N LEU A 69 4.36 -6.62 8.85
CA LEU A 69 3.62 -6.73 7.59
C LEU A 69 2.80 -5.47 7.31
N CYS A 70 2.08 -4.96 8.30
CA CYS A 70 1.30 -3.73 8.16
C CYS A 70 2.20 -2.52 7.82
N ALA A 71 3.35 -2.40 8.47
CA ALA A 71 4.30 -1.33 8.20
C ALA A 71 4.87 -1.41 6.77
N ALA A 72 5.22 -2.62 6.31
CA ALA A 72 5.72 -2.86 4.95
C ALA A 72 4.67 -2.48 3.89
N LEU A 73 3.42 -2.91 4.08
CA LEU A 73 2.33 -2.57 3.16
C LEU A 73 2.06 -1.07 3.10
N SER A 74 2.05 -0.38 4.26
CA SER A 74 1.91 1.08 4.33
C SER A 74 3.06 1.82 3.62
N ALA A 75 4.29 1.30 3.73
CA ALA A 75 5.45 1.84 3.03
C ALA A 75 5.35 1.66 1.51
N ILE A 76 4.85 0.51 1.03
CA ILE A 76 4.60 0.25 -0.39
C ILE A 76 3.55 1.23 -0.92
N ALA A 77 2.42 1.39 -0.23
CA ALA A 77 1.38 2.33 -0.63
C ALA A 77 1.89 3.77 -0.68
N THR A 78 2.71 4.17 0.30
CA THR A 78 3.36 5.49 0.31
C THR A 78 4.29 5.69 -0.89
N THR A 79 5.12 4.69 -1.21
CA THR A 79 6.00 4.72 -2.38
C THR A 79 5.22 4.84 -3.69
N LEU A 80 4.12 4.08 -3.84
CA LEU A 80 3.28 4.13 -5.04
C LEU A 80 2.64 5.50 -5.23
N ARG A 81 2.12 6.12 -4.17
CA ARG A 81 1.57 7.48 -4.22
C ARG A 81 2.64 8.52 -4.56
N GLY A 82 3.83 8.40 -3.97
CA GLY A 82 4.97 9.26 -4.30
C GLY A 82 5.37 9.17 -5.78
N ASN A 83 5.44 7.95 -6.31
CA ASN A 83 5.75 7.71 -7.72
C ASN A 83 4.67 8.30 -8.64
N ALA A 84 3.38 8.10 -8.32
CA ALA A 84 2.28 8.67 -9.10
C ALA A 84 2.31 10.21 -9.12
N ALA A 85 2.58 10.84 -7.99
CA ALA A 85 2.70 12.29 -7.89
C ALA A 85 3.88 12.82 -8.73
N GLY A 86 5.07 12.23 -8.55
CA GLY A 86 6.29 12.67 -9.25
C GLY A 86 6.21 12.46 -10.77
N LEU A 87 5.67 11.32 -11.21
CA LEU A 87 5.46 11.09 -12.65
C LEU A 87 4.40 12.03 -13.24
N GLY A 88 3.35 12.34 -12.48
CA GLY A 88 2.34 13.32 -12.88
C GLY A 88 2.91 14.73 -13.06
N GLU A 89 3.80 15.17 -12.15
CA GLU A 89 4.52 16.44 -12.27
C GLU A 89 5.46 16.47 -13.47
N ALA A 90 6.25 15.42 -13.67
CA ALA A 90 7.16 15.30 -14.80
C ALA A 90 6.43 15.35 -16.15
N SER A 91 5.25 14.71 -16.23
CA SER A 91 4.41 14.73 -17.43
C SER A 91 3.85 16.14 -17.71
N ARG A 92 3.33 16.84 -16.70
CA ARG A 92 2.88 18.24 -16.86
C ARG A 92 4.01 19.15 -17.31
N GLY A 93 5.17 19.08 -16.65
CA GLY A 93 6.33 19.89 -17.02
C GLY A 93 6.92 19.57 -18.40
N HIS A 94 6.66 18.37 -18.94
CA HIS A 94 6.98 18.03 -20.32
C HIS A 94 5.98 18.63 -21.31
N ALA A 95 4.68 18.52 -21.01
CA ALA A 95 3.61 19.12 -21.82
C ALA A 95 3.74 20.64 -21.91
N ASP A 96 4.03 21.31 -20.79
CA ASP A 96 4.24 22.77 -20.73
C ASP A 96 5.44 23.18 -21.61
N ARG A 97 6.52 22.39 -21.60
CA ARG A 97 7.69 22.64 -22.45
C ARG A 97 7.38 22.46 -23.93
N ILE A 98 6.63 21.42 -24.31
CA ILE A 98 6.18 21.23 -25.69
C ILE A 98 5.30 22.38 -26.13
N ALA A 99 4.36 22.81 -25.29
CA ALA A 99 3.47 23.93 -25.57
C ALA A 99 4.26 25.24 -25.74
N ALA A 100 5.26 25.48 -24.89
CA ALA A 100 6.14 26.65 -25.00
C ALA A 100 6.94 26.63 -26.32
N VAL A 101 7.55 25.51 -26.68
CA VAL A 101 8.26 25.36 -27.96
C VAL A 101 7.31 25.51 -29.16
N GLY A 102 6.09 24.98 -29.06
CA GLY A 102 5.06 25.15 -30.08
C GLY A 102 4.62 26.61 -30.26
N ALA A 103 4.58 27.38 -29.18
CA ALA A 103 4.28 28.81 -29.21
C ALA A 103 5.43 29.67 -29.76
N GLU A 104 6.67 29.20 -29.64
CA GLU A 104 7.87 29.86 -30.20
C GLU A 104 8.05 29.59 -31.71
N LEU A 105 7.36 28.60 -32.27
CA LEU A 105 7.36 28.31 -33.71
C LEU A 105 6.33 29.21 -34.42
N PRO A 106 6.74 30.17 -35.28
CA PRO A 106 5.81 31.01 -36.03
C PRO A 106 4.98 30.14 -36.97
N GLY A 107 3.65 30.37 -36.96
CA GLY A 107 2.70 29.69 -37.84
C GLY A 107 3.16 29.69 -39.29
N ARG A 108 3.16 28.50 -39.90
CA ARG A 108 3.39 28.28 -41.32
C ARG A 108 2.09 27.91 -41.99
#